data_AF-A0A496P900-F1
#
_entry.id   AF-A0A496P900-F1
#
_cell.length_a   1.000
_cell.length_b   1.000
_cell.length_c   1.000
_cell.angle_alpha   90.00
_cell.angle_beta   90.00
_cell.angle_gamma   90.00
#
_symmetry.space_group_name_H-M   'P 1'
#
loop_
_entity.id
_entity.type
_entity.pdbx_description
1 polymer ?
#
loop_
_entity_poly.entity_id
_entity_poly.type
_entity_poly.pdbx_seq_one_letter_code
_entity_poly.pdbx_strand_id
1 'polypeptide(L)'
;MSKHTAPFHFDIVGSFLRPAELKEAREAFNKGNITREELTAVEDRLITDLIQKQKAAGLPVITDGEFRRAYWHLDFMWGFNGVKEIELEHG
;
A
#
# COMPACT_ATOMS: atom_id res chain seq x y z
N MET A 1 39.70 -20.34 11.47
CA MET A 1 38.36 -20.27 10.88
C MET A 1 38.20 -18.92 10.20
N SER A 2 38.07 -18.90 8.88
CA SER A 2 37.82 -17.66 8.14
C SER A 2 36.45 -17.11 8.55
N LYS A 3 36.40 -15.89 9.09
CA LYS A 3 35.14 -15.18 9.32
C LYS A 3 34.62 -14.76 7.95
N HIS A 4 33.72 -15.55 7.38
CA HIS A 4 32.97 -15.16 6.19
C HIS A 4 31.96 -14.05 6.58
N THR A 5 32.44 -12.82 6.74
CA THR A 5 31.59 -11.62 6.84
C THR A 5 31.30 -11.13 5.43
N ALA A 6 30.42 -11.84 4.71
CA ALA A 6 29.77 -11.26 3.53
C ALA A 6 28.74 -10.22 4.00
N PRO A 7 28.56 -9.09 3.30
CA PRO A 7 27.50 -8.14 3.64
C PRO A 7 26.16 -8.82 3.32
N PHE A 8 25.47 -9.31 4.35
CA PHE A 8 24.10 -9.76 4.22
C PHE A 8 23.21 -8.51 4.13
N HIS A 9 22.65 -8.28 2.95
CA HIS A 9 21.71 -7.21 2.69
C HIS A 9 20.31 -7.80 2.56
N PHE A 10 19.34 -7.21 3.26
CA PHE A 10 17.93 -7.50 3.12
C PHE A 10 17.19 -6.17 3.02
N ASP A 11 16.07 -6.18 2.30
CA ASP A 11 15.19 -5.04 2.19
C ASP A 11 13.74 -5.51 2.00
N ILE A 12 12.80 -4.58 2.07
CA ILE A 12 11.39 -4.77 1.81
C ILE A 12 11.07 -4.53 0.32
N VAL A 13 10.03 -5.20 -0.18
CA VAL A 13 9.66 -5.14 -1.62
C VAL A 13 8.57 -4.11 -1.95
N GLY A 14 7.86 -3.57 -0.95
CA GLY A 14 6.76 -2.63 -1.20
C GLY A 14 5.66 -2.76 -0.17
N SER A 15 4.82 -3.77 -0.34
CA SER A 15 3.57 -3.97 0.41
C SER A 15 3.77 -4.17 1.92
N PHE A 16 2.87 -3.57 2.68
CA PHE A 16 2.65 -3.89 4.10
C PHE A 16 1.20 -4.31 4.34
N LEU A 17 0.94 -4.96 5.48
CA LEU A 17 -0.40 -5.35 5.86
C LEU A 17 -1.28 -4.10 6.02
N ARG A 18 -2.39 -4.06 5.28
CA ARG A 18 -3.36 -2.96 5.34
C ARG A 18 -4.00 -2.87 6.74
N PRO A 19 -3.92 -1.72 7.43
CA PRO A 19 -4.61 -1.50 8.70
C PRO A 19 -6.13 -1.72 8.56
N ALA A 20 -6.79 -2.11 9.65
CA ALA A 20 -8.25 -2.29 9.66
C ALA A 20 -8.98 -1.02 9.20
N GLU A 21 -8.55 0.12 9.72
CA GLU A 21 -9.08 1.44 9.35
C GLU A 21 -9.00 1.75 7.85
N LEU A 22 -7.93 1.33 7.17
CA LEU A 22 -7.82 1.50 5.72
C LEU A 22 -8.87 0.68 4.97
N LYS A 23 -9.17 -0.52 5.44
CA LYS A 23 -10.19 -1.39 4.84
C LYS A 23 -11.59 -0.79 5.04
N GLU A 24 -11.86 -0.30 6.25
CA GLU A 24 -13.11 0.36 6.60
C GLU A 24 -13.33 1.63 5.77
N ALA A 25 -12.31 2.48 5.63
CA ALA A 25 -12.39 3.70 4.82
C ALA A 25 -12.63 3.38 3.34
N ARG A 26 -11.96 2.36 2.78
CA ARG A 26 -12.21 1.92 1.40
C ARG A 26 -13.62 1.39 1.20
N GLU A 27 -14.12 0.59 2.15
CA GLU A 27 -15.49 0.09 2.09
C GLU A 27 -16.51 1.24 2.18
N ALA A 28 -16.27 2.22 3.05
CA ALA A 28 -17.09 3.43 3.16
C ALA A 28 -17.08 4.24 1.86
N PHE A 29 -15.92 4.41 1.22
CA PHE A 29 -15.78 5.09 -0.06
C PHE A 29 -16.54 4.35 -1.17
N ASN A 30 -16.40 3.03 -1.26
CA ASN A 30 -17.11 2.21 -2.24
C ASN A 30 -18.63 2.25 -2.07
N LYS A 31 -19.11 2.46 -0.83
CA LYS A 31 -20.53 2.67 -0.52
C LYS A 31 -21.00 4.12 -0.73
N GLY A 32 -20.10 5.04 -1.07
CA GLY A 32 -20.41 6.47 -1.23
C GLY A 32 -20.61 7.23 0.09
N ASN A 33 -20.16 6.67 1.21
CA ASN A 33 -20.33 7.28 2.54
C ASN A 33 -19.28 8.35 2.86
N ILE A 34 -18.12 8.32 2.19
CA ILE A 34 -17.06 9.32 2.33
C ILE A 34 -16.59 9.77 0.94
N THR A 35 -16.06 10.99 0.85
CA THR A 35 -15.51 11.53 -0.39
C THR A 35 -14.14 10.93 -0.72
N ARG A 36 -13.67 11.19 -1.95
CA ARG A 36 -12.31 10.81 -2.36
C ARG A 36 -11.26 11.50 -1.49
N GLU A 37 -11.49 12.76 -1.14
CA GLU A 37 -10.60 13.57 -0.31
C GLU A 37 -10.52 13.02 1.11
N GLU A 38 -11.64 12.59 1.68
CA GLU A 38 -11.69 11.95 3.00
C GLU A 38 -10.94 10.62 3.01
N LEU A 39 -11.14 9.77 2.00
CA LEU A 39 -10.35 8.53 1.84
C LEU A 39 -8.84 8.85 1.70
N THR A 40 -8.51 9.86 0.90
CA THR A 40 -7.11 10.25 0.65
C THR A 40 -6.43 10.70 1.94
N ALA A 41 -7.14 11.46 2.79
CA ALA A 41 -6.65 11.90 4.09
C ALA A 41 -6.36 10.72 5.04
N VAL A 42 -7.22 9.69 5.06
CA VAL A 42 -6.98 8.46 5.82
C VAL A 42 -5.74 7.74 5.30
N GLU A 43 -5.62 7.59 3.97
CA GLU A 43 -4.46 6.95 3.34
C GLU A 43 -3.15 7.70 3.65
N ASP A 44 -3.12 9.03 3.53
CA ASP A 44 -1.95 9.87 3.83
C ASP A 44 -1.48 9.71 5.27
N ARG A 45 -2.43 9.75 6.22
CA ARG A 45 -2.12 9.58 7.63
C ARG A 45 -1.55 8.19 7.89
N LEU A 46 -2.16 7.13 7.36
CA LEU A 46 -1.71 5.76 7.58
C LEU A 46 -0.36 5.46 6.90
N ILE A 47 -0.08 6.07 5.75
CA ILE A 47 1.23 6.02 5.08
C ILE A 47 2.28 6.72 5.94
N THR A 48 1.95 7.89 6.49
CA THR A 48 2.85 8.62 7.40
C THR A 48 3.15 7.81 8.65
N ASP A 49 2.14 7.17 9.25
CA ASP A 49 2.31 6.27 10.40
C ASP A 49 3.20 5.06 10.06
N LEU A 50 3.02 4.48 8.87
CA LEU A 50 3.87 3.39 8.38
C LEU A 50 5.31 3.85 8.17
N ILE A 51 5.54 5.04 7.61
CA ILE A 51 6.88 5.62 7.45
C ILE A 51 7.57 5.74 8.80
N GLN A 52 6.88 6.19 9.85
CA GLN A 52 7.47 6.27 11.20
C GLN A 52 7.83 4.89 11.75
N LYS A 53 7.00 3.87 11.52
CA LYS A 53 7.30 2.48 11.93
C LYS A 53 8.53 1.92 11.21
N GLN A 54 8.64 2.15 9.90
CA GLN A 54 9.79 1.71 9.10
C GLN A 54 11.09 2.41 9.58
N LYS A 55 11.04 3.72 9.86
CA LYS A 55 12.16 4.47 10.45
C LYS A 55 12.56 3.93 11.82
N ALA A 56 11.58 3.67 12.70
CA ALA A 56 11.83 3.09 14.02
C ALA A 56 12.43 1.68 13.96
N ALA A 57 12.09 0.91 12.92
CA ALA A 57 12.65 -0.42 12.65
C ALA A 57 14.06 -0.36 12.02
N GLY A 58 14.59 0.82 11.69
CA GLY A 58 15.90 0.99 11.09
C GLY A 58 15.98 0.57 9.62
N LEU A 59 14.85 0.56 8.90
CA LEU A 59 14.85 0.22 7.47
C LEU A 59 15.54 1.34 6.66
N PRO A 60 16.50 0.99 5.77
CA PRO A 60 17.25 1.96 4.99
C PRO A 60 16.44 2.53 3.82
N VAL A 61 15.47 1.77 3.32
CA VAL A 61 14.55 2.16 2.26
C VAL A 61 13.13 2.13 2.80
N ILE A 62 12.32 3.08 2.34
CA ILE A 62 10.96 3.32 2.83
C ILE A 62 9.99 3.15 1.66
N THR A 63 8.87 2.50 1.93
CA THR A 63 7.76 2.36 0.98
C THR A 63 6.48 2.97 1.57
N ASP A 64 5.47 3.21 0.73
CA ASP A 64 4.13 3.63 1.15
C ASP A 64 3.24 2.44 1.58
N GLY A 65 3.80 1.23 1.62
CA GLY A 65 3.08 0.00 1.93
C GLY A 65 2.03 -0.41 0.91
N GLU A 66 1.96 0.25 -0.25
CA GLU A 66 0.92 0.06 -1.26
C GLU A 66 -0.50 0.34 -0.73
N PHE A 67 -0.62 1.23 0.26
CA PHE A 67 -1.89 1.51 0.92
C PHE A 67 -2.93 2.16 0.01
N ARG A 68 -2.54 2.69 -1.15
CA ARG A 68 -3.46 3.20 -2.17
C ARG A 68 -3.85 2.20 -3.24
N ARG A 69 -3.17 1.05 -3.30
CA ARG A 69 -3.41 0.05 -4.34
C ARG A 69 -4.38 -1.02 -3.89
N ALA A 70 -5.26 -1.48 -4.77
CA ALA A 70 -5.99 -2.74 -4.63
C ALA A 70 -5.12 -3.89 -5.14
N TYR A 71 -4.60 -3.76 -6.36
CA TYR A 71 -3.70 -4.72 -7.01
C TYR A 71 -2.43 -4.04 -7.51
N TRP A 72 -1.28 -4.67 -7.31
CA TRP A 72 0.01 -4.07 -7.69
C TRP A 72 0.15 -3.83 -9.20
N HIS A 73 -0.52 -4.64 -10.05
CA HIS A 73 -0.41 -4.60 -11.51
C HIS A 73 -1.66 -4.08 -12.23
N LEU A 74 -2.87 -4.28 -11.67
CA LEU A 74 -4.12 -3.90 -12.35
C LEU A 74 -4.45 -2.42 -12.18
N ASP A 75 -4.24 -1.86 -10.99
CA ASP A 75 -4.51 -0.44 -10.71
C ASP A 75 -3.81 0.50 -11.70
N PHE A 76 -2.59 0.15 -12.09
CA PHE A 76 -1.85 0.89 -13.10
C PHE A 76 -2.52 0.83 -14.48
N MET A 77 -2.99 -0.35 -14.88
CA MET A 77 -3.65 -0.54 -16.18
C MET A 77 -4.95 0.23 -16.27
N TRP A 78 -5.73 0.29 -15.18
CA TRP A 78 -6.97 1.06 -15.11
C TRP A 78 -6.76 2.58 -15.10
N GLY A 79 -5.52 3.06 -14.92
CA GLY A 79 -5.16 4.47 -15.09
C GLY A 79 -5.05 4.92 -16.56
N PHE A 80 -5.04 4.00 -17.53
CA PHE A 80 -4.95 4.35 -18.95
C PHE A 80 -6.31 4.69 -19.57
N ASN A 81 -6.34 5.75 -20.38
CA ASN A 81 -7.50 6.09 -21.18
C ASN A 81 -7.88 4.93 -22.13
N GLY A 82 -9.15 4.54 -22.10
CA GLY A 82 -9.68 3.44 -22.92
C GLY A 82 -9.63 2.05 -22.27
N VAL A 83 -9.05 1.92 -21.07
CA VAL A 83 -9.10 0.70 -20.26
C VAL A 83 -10.22 0.84 -19.23
N LYS A 84 -11.00 -0.23 -19.01
CA LYS A 84 -12.07 -0.28 -18.01
C LYS A 84 -11.84 -1.41 -17.03
N GLU A 85 -12.08 -1.14 -15.76
CA GLU A 85 -12.23 -2.16 -14.73
C GLU A 85 -13.54 -2.93 -14.97
N ILE A 86 -13.47 -4.26 -14.92
CA ILE A 86 -14.62 -5.15 -15.03
C ILE A 86 -14.52 -6.13 -13.86
N GLU A 87 -15.47 -6.04 -12.93
CA GLU A 87 -15.62 -7.02 -11.87
C GLU A 87 -16.43 -8.21 -12.42
N LEU A 88 -15.82 -9.39 -12.46
CA LEU A 88 -16.51 -10.60 -12.91
C LEU A 88 -17.30 -11.18 -11.73
N GLU A 89 -18.54 -11.62 -11.99
CA GLU A 89 -19.37 -12.25 -10.94
C GLU A 89 -18.74 -13.52 -10.36
N HIS A 90 -17.82 -14.17 -11.09
CA HIS A 90 -17.10 -15.36 -10.64
C HIS A 90 -15.66 -15.39 -11.15
N GLY A 91 -14.75 -15.73 -10.23
CA GLY A 91 -13.34 -16.07 -10.42
C GLY A 91 -12.83 -16.86 -9.22
#